data_AF-T2JD05-F1
#
_entry.id   AF-T2JD05-F1
#
_cell.length_a   1.000
_cell.length_b   1.000
_cell.length_c   1.000
_cell.angle_alpha   90.00
_cell.angle_beta   90.00
_cell.angle_gamma   90.00
#
_symmetry.space_group_name_H-M   'P 1'
#
loop_
_entity.id
_entity.type
_entity.pdbx_description
1 polymer ?
#
loop_
_entity_poly.entity_id
_entity_poly.type
_entity_poly.pdbx_seq_one_letter_code
_entity_poly.pdbx_strand_id
1 'polypeptide(L)'
;MLESALQTIIIQQKQEQTFRRERFETISVQVKEIALNQRNNLIKQLKNIEQRIDKEKEIKQKAQQVINQGFQRALSDFYSWLYLPKLLNQYQNELAIALEQNTFQQWCNNDFQDKIITYQKNINEWGDKACLFFENNFLTPLNISIPDPPEISISLPEGSEEKSNYFNDITTVGIPTGIGLLVGGPIAAAVLGGASYFLNKTTTQAEKEAMTQNSQTPSTSVEFAQNYLTHFSEQVLLSLRKYEQELSKIMEVPHNLHSSEIAQLSYKIQILNDLLTGL
;
A
#
# COMPACT_ATOMS: atom_id res chain seq x y z
N MET A 1 -98.71 34.20 6.80
CA MET A 1 -97.96 33.23 7.62
C MET A 1 -96.83 32.55 6.86
N LEU A 2 -97.02 32.17 5.59
CA LEU A 2 -96.00 31.47 4.77
C LEU A 2 -94.73 32.29 4.53
N GLU A 3 -94.87 33.59 4.31
CA GLU A 3 -93.74 34.51 4.07
C GLU A 3 -92.84 34.71 5.30
N SER A 4 -93.43 34.74 6.49
CA SER A 4 -92.69 34.84 7.76
C SER A 4 -91.94 33.54 8.09
N ALA A 5 -92.53 32.38 7.74
CA ALA A 5 -91.85 31.08 7.84
C ALA A 5 -90.67 30.97 6.85
N LEU A 6 -90.84 31.44 5.61
CA LEU A 6 -89.78 31.50 4.60
C LEU A 6 -88.60 32.40 5.02
N GLN A 7 -88.89 33.58 5.58
CA GLN A 7 -87.85 34.47 6.12
C GLN A 7 -87.09 33.82 7.28
N THR A 8 -87.80 33.10 8.16
CA THR A 8 -87.17 32.37 9.27
C THR A 8 -86.22 31.29 8.77
N ILE A 9 -86.64 30.50 7.76
CA ILE A 9 -85.80 29.47 7.14
C ILE A 9 -84.54 30.09 6.50
N ILE A 10 -84.68 31.20 5.77
CA ILE A 10 -83.54 31.88 5.14
C ILE A 10 -82.54 32.41 6.18
N ILE A 11 -83.03 32.99 7.27
CA ILE A 11 -82.18 33.48 8.37
C ILE A 11 -81.42 32.33 9.02
N GLN A 12 -82.12 31.23 9.30
CA GLN A 12 -81.54 30.04 9.93
C GLN A 12 -80.51 29.37 9.02
N GLN A 13 -80.75 29.30 7.72
CA GLN A 13 -79.82 28.77 6.72
C GLN A 13 -78.56 29.65 6.58
N LYS A 14 -78.71 30.98 6.63
CA LYS A 14 -77.57 31.90 6.68
C LYS A 14 -76.76 31.73 7.96
N GLN A 15 -77.40 31.62 9.12
CA GLN A 15 -76.72 31.38 10.40
C GLN A 15 -75.95 30.06 10.39
N GLU A 16 -76.54 28.98 9.86
CA GLU A 16 -75.84 27.71 9.69
C GLU A 16 -74.63 27.82 8.75
N GLN A 17 -74.77 28.52 7.63
CA GLN A 17 -73.65 28.75 6.71
C GLN A 17 -72.52 29.54 7.35
N THR A 18 -72.84 30.60 8.11
CA THR A 18 -71.86 31.40 8.85
C THR A 18 -71.14 30.54 9.89
N PHE A 19 -71.87 29.78 10.70
CA PHE A 19 -71.29 28.88 11.70
C PHE A 19 -70.39 27.81 11.06
N ARG A 20 -70.80 27.22 9.94
CA ARG A 20 -69.98 26.26 9.19
C ARG A 20 -68.70 26.91 8.65
N ARG A 21 -68.77 28.14 8.14
CA ARG A 21 -67.61 28.90 7.67
C ARG A 21 -66.65 29.20 8.81
N GLU A 22 -67.13 29.73 9.94
CA GLU A 22 -66.30 30.03 11.12
C GLU A 22 -65.58 28.79 11.66
N ARG A 23 -66.27 27.64 11.70
CA ARG A 23 -65.64 26.36 12.09
C ARG A 23 -64.59 25.92 11.08
N PHE A 24 -64.86 26.07 9.78
CA PHE A 24 -63.91 25.73 8.74
C PHE A 24 -62.65 26.62 8.81
N GLU A 25 -62.81 27.92 9.03
CA GLU A 25 -61.70 28.85 9.24
C GLU A 25 -60.86 28.46 10.46
N THR A 26 -61.52 28.16 11.59
CA THR A 26 -60.83 27.74 12.82
C THR A 26 -60.03 26.45 12.61
N ILE A 27 -60.63 25.44 11.97
CA ILE A 27 -59.96 24.17 11.66
C ILE A 27 -58.79 24.41 10.68
N SER A 28 -58.98 25.27 9.68
CA SER A 28 -57.95 25.58 8.68
C SER A 28 -56.74 26.23 9.33
N VAL A 29 -56.94 27.16 10.26
CA VAL A 29 -55.85 27.79 11.04
C VAL A 29 -55.10 26.74 11.86
N GLN A 30 -55.82 25.86 12.57
CA GLN A 30 -55.18 24.79 13.37
C GLN A 30 -54.39 23.81 12.51
N VAL A 31 -54.94 23.37 11.38
CA VAL A 31 -54.25 22.47 10.44
C VAL A 31 -53.00 23.14 9.89
N LYS A 32 -53.07 24.43 9.54
CA LYS A 32 -51.93 25.22 9.05
C LYS A 32 -50.84 25.34 10.10
N GLU A 33 -51.18 25.62 11.36
CA GLU A 33 -50.20 25.68 12.46
C GLU A 33 -49.52 24.33 12.71
N ILE A 34 -50.29 23.23 12.71
CA ILE A 34 -49.75 21.88 12.88
C ILE A 34 -48.79 21.54 11.74
N ALA A 35 -49.19 21.78 10.48
CA ALA A 35 -48.38 21.53 9.31
C ALA A 35 -47.08 22.36 9.31
N LEU A 36 -47.15 23.65 9.70
CA LEU A 36 -45.98 24.51 9.84
C LEU A 36 -45.02 23.99 10.92
N ASN A 37 -45.53 23.56 12.08
CA ASN A 37 -44.72 22.99 13.14
C ASN A 37 -44.03 21.68 12.71
N GLN A 38 -44.77 20.80 12.05
CA GLN A 38 -44.21 19.55 11.51
C GLN A 38 -43.12 19.83 10.47
N ARG A 39 -43.37 20.74 9.53
CA ARG A 39 -42.38 21.15 8.52
C ARG A 39 -41.11 21.68 9.19
N ASN A 40 -41.24 22.59 10.15
CA ASN A 40 -40.10 23.17 10.85
C ASN A 40 -39.31 22.13 11.65
N ASN A 41 -39.99 21.11 12.22
CA ASN A 41 -39.32 19.99 12.88
C ASN A 41 -38.53 19.14 11.87
N LEU A 42 -39.13 18.78 10.73
CA LEU A 42 -38.44 18.01 9.69
C LEU A 42 -37.24 18.75 9.11
N ILE A 43 -37.35 20.08 8.89
CA ILE A 43 -36.22 20.91 8.45
C ILE A 43 -35.09 20.88 9.49
N LYS A 44 -35.41 20.95 10.78
CA LYS A 44 -34.39 20.83 11.85
C LYS A 44 -33.72 19.45 11.85
N GLN A 45 -34.50 18.37 11.66
CA GLN A 45 -33.95 17.02 11.58
C GLN A 45 -33.02 16.86 10.38
N LEU A 46 -33.44 17.33 9.20
CA LEU A 46 -32.65 17.31 7.98
C LEU A 46 -31.32 18.06 8.20
N LYS A 47 -31.37 19.28 8.74
CA LYS A 47 -30.17 20.05 9.05
C LYS A 47 -29.24 19.34 10.04
N ASN A 48 -29.79 18.66 11.04
CA ASN A 48 -28.98 17.90 11.99
C ASN A 48 -28.29 16.70 11.33
N ILE A 49 -28.95 16.03 10.39
CA ILE A 49 -28.38 14.92 9.63
C ILE A 49 -27.27 15.43 8.71
N GLU A 50 -27.51 16.51 7.95
CA GLU A 50 -26.49 17.15 7.11
C GLU A 50 -25.24 17.53 7.93
N GLN A 51 -25.43 18.18 9.08
CA GLN A 51 -24.31 18.55 9.96
C GLN A 51 -23.54 17.33 10.49
N ARG A 52 -24.22 16.21 10.75
CA ARG A 52 -23.55 14.97 11.16
C ARG A 52 -22.72 14.39 10.02
N ILE A 53 -23.27 14.36 8.82
CA ILE A 53 -22.57 13.87 7.61
C ILE A 53 -21.35 14.75 7.32
N ASP A 54 -21.49 16.07 7.37
CA ASP A 54 -20.38 16.99 7.13
C ASP A 54 -19.25 16.78 8.14
N LYS A 55 -19.60 16.63 9.43
CA LYS A 55 -18.61 16.32 10.49
C LYS A 55 -17.95 14.97 10.27
N GLU A 56 -18.70 13.93 9.96
CA GLU A 56 -18.16 12.60 9.70
C GLU A 56 -17.23 12.61 8.50
N LYS A 57 -17.63 13.29 7.42
CA LYS A 57 -16.82 13.48 6.22
C LYS A 57 -15.52 14.24 6.54
N GLU A 58 -15.59 15.31 7.32
CA GLU A 58 -14.41 16.06 7.74
C GLU A 58 -13.45 15.19 8.57
N ILE A 59 -13.98 14.40 9.50
CA ILE A 59 -13.19 13.46 10.32
C ILE A 59 -12.52 12.41 9.42
N LYS A 60 -13.27 11.80 8.50
CA LYS A 60 -12.76 10.80 7.56
C LYS A 60 -11.69 11.37 6.63
N GLN A 61 -11.88 12.59 6.13
CA GLN A 61 -10.90 13.28 5.30
C GLN A 61 -9.61 13.62 6.05
N LYS A 62 -9.70 14.11 7.30
CA LYS A 62 -8.52 14.38 8.13
C LYS A 62 -7.74 13.10 8.43
N ALA A 63 -8.44 12.03 8.80
CA ALA A 63 -7.81 10.73 9.03
C ALA A 63 -7.14 10.20 7.76
N GLN A 64 -7.81 10.31 6.60
CA GLN A 64 -7.24 9.96 5.31
C GLN A 64 -5.93 10.70 5.05
N GLN A 65 -5.87 12.00 5.30
CA GLN A 65 -4.66 12.80 5.15
C GLN A 65 -3.52 12.32 6.06
N VAL A 66 -3.79 12.10 7.34
CA VAL A 66 -2.78 11.66 8.31
C VAL A 66 -2.23 10.27 7.95
N ILE A 67 -3.13 9.33 7.63
CA ILE A 67 -2.75 7.97 7.25
C ILE A 67 -1.95 8.00 5.94
N ASN A 68 -2.38 8.76 4.93
CA ASN A 68 -1.64 8.89 3.68
C ASN A 68 -0.27 9.51 3.89
N GLN A 69 -0.14 10.55 4.71
CA GLN A 69 1.15 11.17 5.00
C GLN A 69 2.11 10.22 5.71
N GLY A 70 1.62 9.49 6.71
CA GLY A 70 2.40 8.48 7.43
C GLY A 70 2.85 7.34 6.53
N PHE A 71 1.91 6.82 5.73
CA PHE A 71 2.17 5.75 4.78
C PHE A 71 3.16 6.17 3.68
N GLN A 72 2.97 7.35 3.07
CA GLN A 72 3.88 7.85 2.03
C GLN A 72 5.28 8.12 2.58
N ARG A 73 5.40 8.52 3.85
CA ARG A 73 6.70 8.63 4.51
C ARG A 73 7.37 7.26 4.67
N ALA A 74 6.64 6.27 5.19
CA ALA A 74 7.16 4.91 5.33
C ALA A 74 7.56 4.29 3.97
N LEU A 75 6.76 4.52 2.93
CA LEU A 75 7.09 4.13 1.56
C LEU A 75 8.33 4.85 1.04
N SER A 76 8.42 6.18 1.22
CA SER A 76 9.57 6.96 0.75
C SER A 76 10.87 6.49 1.40
N ASP A 77 10.84 6.20 2.71
CA ASP A 77 11.98 5.64 3.43
C ASP A 77 12.40 4.29 2.82
N PHE A 78 11.44 3.42 2.50
CA PHE A 78 11.74 2.12 1.91
C PHE A 78 12.20 2.21 0.44
N TYR A 79 11.57 3.06 -0.38
CA TYR A 79 12.01 3.37 -1.74
C TYR A 79 13.44 3.94 -1.76
N SER A 80 13.78 4.79 -0.79
CA SER A 80 15.13 5.35 -0.68
C SER A 80 16.18 4.28 -0.33
N TRP A 81 15.77 3.24 0.40
CA TRP A 81 16.62 2.10 0.74
C TRP A 81 16.77 1.15 -0.45
N LEU A 82 15.68 0.88 -1.18
CA LEU A 82 15.66 0.08 -2.41
C LEU A 82 16.31 0.75 -3.62
N TYR A 83 16.72 2.02 -3.50
CA TYR A 83 17.37 2.75 -4.58
C TYR A 83 18.65 2.02 -5.01
N LEU A 84 18.64 1.49 -6.23
CA LEU A 84 19.63 0.53 -6.71
C LEU A 84 21.09 0.99 -6.48
N PRO A 85 21.51 2.22 -6.80
CA PRO A 85 22.88 2.67 -6.54
C PRO A 85 23.28 2.63 -5.06
N LYS A 86 22.35 2.94 -4.14
CA LYS A 86 22.60 2.89 -2.70
C LYS A 86 22.71 1.44 -2.22
N LEU A 87 21.84 0.58 -2.75
CA LEU A 87 21.77 -0.83 -2.42
C LEU A 87 23.00 -1.60 -2.92
N LEU A 88 23.47 -1.30 -4.15
CA LEU A 88 24.72 -1.82 -4.69
C LEU A 88 25.95 -1.34 -3.90
N ASN A 89 26.05 -0.03 -3.64
CA ASN A 89 27.19 0.52 -2.88
C ASN A 89 27.31 -0.13 -1.48
N GLN A 90 26.17 -0.33 -0.82
CA GLN A 90 26.15 -0.85 0.55
C GLN A 90 26.34 -2.37 0.63
N TYR A 91 25.76 -3.15 -0.28
CA TYR A 91 25.66 -4.61 -0.10
C TYR A 91 26.35 -5.45 -1.18
N GLN A 92 26.74 -4.88 -2.33
CA GLN A 92 27.29 -5.66 -3.45
C GLN A 92 28.57 -6.41 -3.07
N ASN A 93 29.51 -5.74 -2.38
CA ASN A 93 30.78 -6.35 -2.00
C ASN A 93 30.61 -7.45 -0.95
N GLU A 94 29.79 -7.20 0.07
CA GLU A 94 29.48 -8.18 1.12
C GLU A 94 28.76 -9.40 0.54
N LEU A 95 27.82 -9.16 -0.38
CA LEU A 95 27.11 -10.24 -1.06
C LEU A 95 28.04 -11.03 -1.98
N ALA A 96 28.93 -10.38 -2.74
CA ALA A 96 29.88 -11.07 -3.60
C ALA A 96 30.82 -11.99 -2.78
N ILE A 97 31.28 -11.54 -1.61
CA ILE A 97 32.07 -12.35 -0.68
C ILE A 97 31.23 -13.51 -0.12
N ALA A 98 29.98 -13.25 0.27
CA ALA A 98 29.09 -14.29 0.80
C ALA A 98 28.73 -15.36 -0.24
N LEU A 99 28.63 -14.97 -1.51
CA LEU A 99 28.43 -15.89 -2.63
C LEU A 99 29.67 -16.75 -2.89
N GLU A 100 30.87 -16.17 -2.84
CA GLU A 100 32.14 -16.91 -2.99
C GLU A 100 32.38 -17.89 -1.84
N GLN A 101 32.00 -17.51 -0.61
CA GLN A 101 32.22 -18.32 0.59
C GLN A 101 31.07 -19.28 0.91
N ASN A 102 30.02 -19.30 0.10
CA ASN A 102 28.78 -20.06 0.34
C ASN A 102 28.13 -19.75 1.70
N THR A 103 28.24 -18.50 2.17
CA THR A 103 27.69 -17.98 3.44
C THR A 103 26.48 -17.07 3.21
N PHE A 104 25.83 -17.16 2.05
CA PHE A 104 24.68 -16.35 1.65
C PHE A 104 23.55 -16.33 2.71
N GLN A 105 23.19 -17.47 3.29
CA GLN A 105 22.15 -17.53 4.32
C GLN A 105 22.53 -16.74 5.59
N GLN A 106 23.81 -16.75 5.97
CA GLN A 106 24.28 -15.95 7.11
C GLN A 106 24.19 -14.46 6.77
N TRP A 107 24.60 -14.06 5.57
CA TRP A 107 24.45 -12.67 5.12
C TRP A 107 22.98 -12.22 5.10
N CYS A 108 22.05 -13.06 4.61
CA CYS A 108 20.62 -12.75 4.64
C CYS A 108 20.09 -12.59 6.06
N ASN A 109 20.41 -13.53 6.95
CA ASN A 109 19.93 -13.54 8.34
C ASN A 109 20.59 -12.50 9.25
N ASN A 110 21.62 -11.81 8.76
CA ASN A 110 22.20 -10.65 9.44
C ASN A 110 21.30 -9.41 9.18
N ASP A 111 21.90 -8.21 9.21
CA ASP A 111 21.24 -6.91 9.09
C ASP A 111 20.30 -6.74 7.89
N PHE A 112 20.43 -7.56 6.84
CA PHE A 112 19.64 -7.41 5.61
C PHE A 112 18.16 -7.79 5.82
N GLN A 113 17.89 -8.97 6.37
CA GLN A 113 16.52 -9.41 6.66
C GLN A 113 15.85 -8.53 7.72
N ASP A 114 16.59 -8.15 8.77
CA ASP A 114 16.07 -7.30 9.85
C ASP A 114 15.59 -5.94 9.33
N LYS A 115 16.34 -5.33 8.40
CA LYS A 115 15.92 -4.08 7.75
C LYS A 115 14.63 -4.26 6.95
N ILE A 116 14.52 -5.34 6.18
CA ILE A 116 13.31 -5.63 5.39
C ILE A 116 12.10 -5.80 6.32
N ILE A 117 12.22 -6.59 7.39
CA ILE A 117 11.16 -6.80 8.38
C ILE A 117 10.75 -5.47 9.02
N THR A 118 11.72 -4.60 9.34
CA THR A 118 11.47 -3.28 9.92
C THR A 118 10.64 -2.40 8.97
N TYR A 119 11.00 -2.34 7.69
CA TYR A 119 10.24 -1.59 6.68
C TYR A 119 8.84 -2.18 6.47
N GLN A 120 8.72 -3.51 6.37
CA GLN A 120 7.42 -4.19 6.26
C GLN A 120 6.52 -3.86 7.44
N LYS A 121 7.04 -3.95 8.66
CA LYS A 121 6.26 -3.68 9.88
C LYS A 121 5.75 -2.24 9.89
N ASN A 122 6.62 -1.26 9.60
CA ASN A 122 6.22 0.14 9.55
C ASN A 122 5.13 0.40 8.50
N ILE A 123 5.24 -0.21 7.32
CA ILE A 123 4.24 -0.09 6.25
C ILE A 123 2.91 -0.77 6.64
N ASN A 124 2.98 -1.97 7.22
CA ASN A 124 1.81 -2.72 7.66
C ASN A 124 1.08 -2.01 8.80
N GLU A 125 1.79 -1.35 9.73
CA GLU A 125 1.17 -0.55 10.80
C GLU A 125 0.28 0.57 10.26
N TRP A 126 0.63 1.19 9.13
CA TRP A 126 -0.23 2.18 8.48
C TRP A 126 -1.41 1.53 7.74
N GLY A 127 -1.20 0.35 7.17
CA GLY A 127 -2.28 -0.48 6.61
C GLY A 127 -3.33 -0.84 7.66
N ASP A 128 -2.89 -1.33 8.81
CA ASP A 128 -3.74 -1.70 9.93
C ASP A 128 -4.53 -0.49 10.46
N LYS A 129 -3.87 0.67 10.60
CA LYS A 129 -4.55 1.92 10.98
C LYS A 129 -5.63 2.32 9.98
N ALA A 130 -5.39 2.13 8.68
CA ALA A 130 -6.39 2.38 7.65
C ALA A 130 -7.57 1.41 7.77
N CYS A 131 -7.30 0.11 7.88
CA CYS A 131 -8.34 -0.90 8.07
C CYS A 131 -9.20 -0.66 9.32
N LEU A 132 -8.57 -0.32 10.45
CA LEU A 132 -9.25 -0.01 11.71
C LEU A 132 -10.13 1.23 11.60
N PHE A 133 -9.68 2.27 10.90
CA PHE A 133 -10.41 3.53 10.81
C PHE A 133 -11.53 3.52 9.76
N PHE A 134 -11.31 2.84 8.63
CA PHE A 134 -12.28 2.78 7.52
C PHE A 134 -13.19 1.53 7.58
N GLU A 135 -13.10 0.73 8.65
CA GLU A 135 -13.93 -0.46 8.90
C GLU A 135 -13.90 -1.50 7.76
N ASN A 136 -12.79 -1.52 7.01
CA ASN A 136 -12.56 -2.40 5.86
C ASN A 136 -11.59 -3.52 6.28
N ASN A 137 -12.10 -4.73 6.40
CA ASN A 137 -11.47 -5.79 7.20
C ASN A 137 -10.29 -6.55 6.57
N PHE A 138 -9.91 -6.32 5.30
CA PHE A 138 -8.91 -7.19 4.68
C PHE A 138 -7.97 -6.44 3.75
N LEU A 139 -6.88 -5.92 4.33
CA LEU A 139 -5.65 -5.69 3.59
C LEU A 139 -4.70 -6.84 3.88
N THR A 140 -4.27 -7.56 2.84
CA THR A 140 -3.24 -8.58 2.99
C THR A 140 -1.93 -7.89 3.38
N PRO A 141 -1.29 -8.28 4.50
CA PRO A 141 -0.06 -7.63 4.95
C PRO A 141 1.03 -7.77 3.89
N LEU A 142 1.81 -6.71 3.71
CA LEU A 142 2.98 -6.74 2.84
C LEU A 142 3.99 -7.74 3.39
N ASN A 143 4.21 -8.81 2.65
CA ASN A 143 5.22 -9.82 2.93
C ASN A 143 6.18 -9.91 1.75
N ILE A 144 7.42 -9.47 1.96
CA ILE A 144 8.51 -9.57 0.99
C ILE A 144 9.39 -10.73 1.42
N SER A 145 9.46 -11.74 0.56
CA SER A 145 10.40 -12.85 0.70
C SER A 145 11.73 -12.51 0.03
N ILE A 146 12.83 -12.93 0.65
CA ILE A 146 14.16 -12.81 0.08
C ILE A 146 14.32 -13.92 -0.98
N PRO A 147 14.68 -13.61 -2.24
CA PRO A 147 14.89 -14.62 -3.28
C PRO A 147 16.02 -15.58 -2.93
N ASP A 148 15.89 -16.84 -3.37
CA ASP A 148 16.95 -17.84 -3.24
C ASP A 148 18.26 -17.40 -3.93
N PRO A 149 19.42 -17.89 -3.46
CA PRO A 149 20.71 -17.48 -4.00
C PRO A 149 20.82 -17.81 -5.50
N PRO A 150 21.51 -16.96 -6.30
CA PRO A 150 21.77 -17.26 -7.71
C PRO A 150 22.66 -18.51 -7.81
N GLU A 151 22.29 -19.46 -8.68
CA GLU A 151 23.10 -20.65 -8.96
C GLU A 151 24.37 -20.25 -9.74
N ILE A 152 25.50 -20.18 -9.03
CA ILE A 152 26.81 -19.93 -9.65
C ILE A 152 27.34 -21.26 -10.20
N SER A 153 27.03 -21.55 -11.45
CA SER A 153 27.70 -22.64 -12.18
C SER A 153 29.12 -22.20 -12.55
N ILE A 154 30.10 -22.48 -11.68
CA ILE A 154 31.51 -22.37 -12.05
C ILE A 154 31.81 -23.54 -12.99
N SER A 155 31.69 -23.32 -14.30
CA SER A 155 32.21 -24.26 -15.29
C SER A 155 33.74 -24.28 -15.17
N LEU A 156 34.27 -25.35 -14.57
CA LEU A 156 35.69 -25.67 -14.57
C LEU A 156 36.18 -25.66 -16.03
N PRO A 157 37.31 -25.02 -16.37
CA PRO A 157 37.84 -25.11 -17.73
C PRO A 157 38.15 -26.58 -18.01
N GLU A 158 37.61 -27.13 -19.10
CA GLU A 158 37.95 -28.47 -19.57
C GLU A 158 39.47 -28.58 -19.72
N GLY A 159 40.10 -29.28 -18.79
CA GLY A 159 41.48 -29.70 -18.90
C GLY A 159 41.59 -30.61 -20.11
N SER A 160 42.41 -30.17 -21.07
CA SER A 160 42.82 -30.89 -22.27
C SER A 160 42.99 -32.40 -22.05
N GLU A 161 42.29 -33.19 -22.86
CA GLU A 161 42.49 -34.62 -23.00
C GLU A 161 43.94 -34.93 -23.41
N GLU A 162 44.74 -35.48 -22.50
CA GLU A 162 45.90 -36.27 -22.88
C GLU A 162 45.67 -37.75 -22.58
N LYS A 163 45.85 -38.54 -23.64
CA LYS A 163 45.52 -39.95 -23.75
C LYS A 163 46.45 -40.85 -22.90
N SER A 164 45.78 -41.71 -22.15
CA SER A 164 45.95 -43.17 -22.12
C SER A 164 47.14 -43.82 -21.38
N ASN A 165 46.69 -44.75 -20.51
CA ASN A 165 47.24 -46.06 -20.18
C ASN A 165 48.46 -46.14 -19.25
N TYR A 166 48.27 -46.67 -18.05
CA TYR A 166 48.49 -48.11 -17.79
C TYR A 166 48.24 -48.53 -16.32
N PHE A 167 47.62 -49.72 -16.19
CA PHE A 167 47.70 -50.74 -15.14
C PHE A 167 47.03 -50.58 -13.75
N ASN A 168 45.98 -51.41 -13.60
CA ASN A 168 45.73 -52.42 -12.57
C ASN A 168 45.40 -52.05 -11.10
N ASP A 169 44.12 -52.30 -10.79
CA ASP A 169 43.66 -53.38 -9.89
C ASP A 169 43.09 -52.97 -8.51
N ILE A 170 42.06 -53.74 -8.16
CA ILE A 170 41.41 -53.95 -6.87
C ILE A 170 40.28 -52.99 -6.44
N THR A 171 39.10 -53.61 -6.40
CA THR A 171 37.83 -53.22 -5.78
C THR A 171 37.96 -52.81 -4.31
N THR A 172 37.30 -51.72 -3.91
CA THR A 172 36.65 -51.58 -2.59
C THR A 172 35.52 -50.55 -2.71
N VAL A 173 34.30 -50.99 -2.43
CA VAL A 173 33.15 -50.11 -2.19
C VAL A 173 33.39 -49.35 -0.90
N GLY A 174 33.38 -48.03 -0.97
CA GLY A 174 33.44 -47.16 0.19
C GLY A 174 32.95 -45.77 -0.19
N ILE A 175 31.66 -45.51 -0.05
CA ILE A 175 31.14 -44.15 0.04
C ILE A 175 31.38 -43.70 1.48
N PRO A 176 32.25 -42.70 1.67
CA PRO A 176 31.80 -41.53 2.42
C PRO A 176 32.22 -40.24 1.71
N THR A 177 31.23 -39.41 1.43
CA THR A 177 31.36 -38.00 1.05
C THR A 177 32.19 -37.25 2.09
N GLY A 178 33.47 -37.11 1.80
CA GLY A 178 34.39 -36.29 2.57
C GLY A 178 35.63 -36.03 1.74
N ILE A 179 35.76 -34.81 1.22
CA ILE A 179 37.07 -34.31 0.80
C ILE A 179 37.35 -33.08 1.63
N GLY A 180 38.17 -33.27 2.66
CA GLY A 180 38.89 -32.20 3.31
C GLY A 180 39.97 -31.69 2.38
N LEU A 181 40.08 -30.38 2.26
CA LEU A 181 41.30 -29.75 1.77
C LEU A 181 42.19 -29.46 2.99
N LEU A 182 43.02 -30.45 3.30
CA LEU A 182 44.32 -30.22 3.92
C LEU A 182 45.17 -29.47 2.90
N VAL A 183 45.37 -28.17 3.10
CA VAL A 183 46.45 -27.44 2.40
C VAL A 183 47.36 -26.88 3.48
N GLY A 184 48.49 -27.58 3.66
CA GLY A 184 49.64 -27.07 4.38
C GLY A 184 50.15 -25.78 3.73
N GLY A 185 50.69 -24.89 4.57
CA GLY A 185 51.14 -23.55 4.20
C GLY A 185 52.33 -23.49 3.21
N PRO A 186 52.97 -22.32 3.03
CA PRO A 186 53.41 -21.45 4.12
C PRO A 186 52.92 -20.00 4.03
N ILE A 187 53.10 -19.33 5.16
CA ILE A 187 52.70 -17.96 5.50
C ILE A 187 53.43 -16.94 4.60
N ALA A 188 52.68 -16.03 3.97
CA ALA A 188 53.20 -14.75 3.53
C ALA A 188 52.12 -13.67 3.67
N ALA A 189 52.30 -12.84 4.69
CA ALA A 189 51.54 -11.62 4.90
C ALA A 189 51.82 -10.63 3.75
N ALA A 190 50.78 -10.05 3.15
CA ALA A 190 50.92 -8.87 2.31
C ALA A 190 49.64 -8.01 2.38
N VAL A 191 49.68 -7.07 3.33
CA VAL A 191 49.14 -5.70 3.32
C VAL A 191 47.97 -5.41 2.37
N LEU A 192 46.81 -5.18 2.98
CA LEU A 192 45.65 -4.45 2.43
C LEU A 192 46.10 -3.11 1.84
N GLY A 193 46.17 -3.03 0.51
CA GLY A 193 46.32 -1.79 -0.24
C GLY A 193 45.05 -1.53 -1.04
N GLY A 194 44.20 -0.63 -0.55
CA GLY A 194 43.04 -0.17 -1.28
C GLY A 194 43.43 0.56 -2.56
N ALA A 195 42.59 0.44 -3.59
CA ALA A 195 42.58 1.38 -4.69
C ALA A 195 41.19 1.47 -5.30
N SER A 196 40.50 2.56 -4.94
CA SER A 196 39.50 3.19 -5.77
C SER A 196 40.17 3.60 -7.09
N TYR A 197 39.64 3.19 -8.24
CA TYR A 197 40.08 3.76 -9.52
C TYR A 197 38.99 4.66 -10.09
N PHE A 198 39.20 5.96 -9.86
CA PHE A 198 38.61 7.04 -10.65
C PHE A 198 39.31 7.12 -12.02
N LEU A 199 38.49 7.34 -13.05
CA LEU A 199 38.85 7.66 -14.44
C LEU A 199 39.69 8.93 -14.55
N ASN A 200 40.74 8.95 -15.40
CA ASN A 200 40.90 9.97 -16.44
C ASN A 200 41.95 9.62 -17.52
N LYS A 201 41.73 10.14 -18.74
CA LYS A 201 42.48 9.99 -20.00
C LYS A 201 43.88 10.65 -19.98
N THR A 202 44.85 10.09 -20.73
CA THR A 202 45.57 10.72 -21.87
C THR A 202 46.79 9.89 -22.39
N THR A 203 46.78 9.61 -23.71
CA THR A 203 47.87 9.62 -24.72
C THR A 203 49.11 8.66 -24.69
N THR A 204 49.20 7.86 -25.77
CA THR A 204 50.36 7.42 -26.61
C THR A 204 51.53 6.55 -26.07
N GLN A 205 51.52 5.28 -26.52
CA GLN A 205 52.43 4.62 -27.48
C GLN A 205 53.88 4.19 -27.08
N ALA A 206 54.08 2.85 -27.12
CA ALA A 206 55.28 2.04 -27.43
C ALA A 206 56.47 2.05 -26.43
N GLU A 207 57.13 0.93 -26.06
CA GLU A 207 57.23 -0.43 -26.62
C GLU A 207 57.84 -1.42 -25.58
N LYS A 208 57.26 -2.64 -25.49
CA LYS A 208 57.85 -4.01 -25.35
C LYS A 208 58.93 -4.30 -24.27
N GLU A 209 58.93 -5.41 -23.51
CA GLU A 209 58.55 -6.80 -23.82
C GLU A 209 58.62 -7.68 -22.52
N ALA A 210 58.06 -8.90 -22.60
CA ALA A 210 58.14 -10.03 -21.65
C ALA A 210 57.01 -10.21 -20.59
N MET A 211 55.85 -10.65 -21.10
CA MET A 211 55.09 -11.82 -20.64
C MET A 211 55.18 -12.18 -19.13
N THR A 212 54.17 -11.78 -18.35
CA THR A 212 53.76 -12.53 -17.16
C THR A 212 52.24 -12.52 -17.04
N GLN A 213 51.69 -13.68 -17.34
CA GLN A 213 50.51 -14.33 -16.78
C GLN A 213 49.27 -13.46 -16.52
N ASN A 214 48.28 -13.72 -17.38
CA ASN A 214 46.85 -13.60 -17.11
C ASN A 214 46.48 -13.92 -15.66
N SER A 215 45.92 -12.95 -14.98
CA SER A 215 44.89 -13.18 -13.96
C SER A 215 43.79 -12.14 -14.12
N GLN A 216 43.13 -12.17 -15.29
CA GLN A 216 41.78 -11.65 -15.47
C GLN A 216 40.79 -12.73 -15.02
N THR A 217 40.36 -12.71 -13.75
CA THR A 217 39.03 -13.17 -13.34
C THR A 217 38.53 -12.43 -12.07
N PRO A 218 38.33 -11.11 -12.10
CA PRO A 218 37.42 -10.46 -11.16
C PRO A 218 36.15 -10.06 -11.92
N SER A 219 35.14 -10.93 -12.03
CA SER A 219 33.88 -10.49 -12.67
C SER A 219 32.62 -11.27 -12.35
N THR A 220 32.65 -12.58 -12.13
CA THR A 220 31.40 -13.35 -12.04
C THR A 220 30.61 -13.07 -10.76
N SER A 221 31.21 -13.20 -9.57
CA SER A 221 30.48 -13.04 -8.30
C SER A 221 29.90 -11.62 -8.08
N VAL A 222 30.66 -10.59 -8.47
CA VAL A 222 30.22 -9.18 -8.37
C VAL A 222 29.07 -8.87 -9.32
N GLU A 223 29.09 -9.44 -10.54
CA GLU A 223 27.98 -9.34 -11.50
C GLU A 223 26.76 -10.14 -11.03
N PHE A 224 26.94 -11.34 -10.44
CA PHE A 224 25.85 -12.11 -9.84
C PHE A 224 25.21 -11.36 -8.66
N ALA A 225 26.01 -10.76 -7.79
CA ALA A 225 25.53 -9.92 -6.69
C ALA A 225 24.74 -8.71 -7.19
N GLN A 226 25.23 -8.04 -8.25
CA GLN A 226 24.53 -6.92 -8.87
C GLN A 226 23.18 -7.33 -9.47
N ASN A 227 23.16 -8.42 -10.24
CA ASN A 227 21.94 -8.93 -10.86
C ASN A 227 20.92 -9.36 -9.81
N TYR A 228 21.37 -10.04 -8.75
CA TYR A 228 20.51 -10.45 -7.63
C TYR A 228 19.85 -9.24 -6.95
N LEU A 229 20.64 -8.24 -6.58
CA LEU A 229 20.16 -7.02 -5.92
C LEU A 229 19.24 -6.19 -6.82
N THR A 230 19.52 -6.16 -8.12
CA THR A 230 18.65 -5.52 -9.12
C THR A 230 17.29 -6.21 -9.16
N HIS A 231 17.28 -7.52 -9.36
CA HIS A 231 16.05 -8.30 -9.42
C HIS A 231 15.24 -8.23 -8.12
N PHE A 232 15.91 -8.32 -6.97
CA PHE A 232 15.28 -8.11 -5.67
C PHE A 232 14.60 -6.74 -5.60
N SER A 233 15.32 -5.66 -5.94
CA SER A 233 14.76 -4.31 -5.89
C SER A 233 13.51 -4.19 -6.78
N GLU A 234 13.54 -4.72 -8.01
CA GLU A 234 12.41 -4.67 -8.93
C GLU A 234 11.19 -5.43 -8.41
N GLN A 235 11.38 -6.65 -7.90
CA GLN A 235 10.29 -7.44 -7.33
C GLN A 235 9.64 -6.77 -6.13
N VAL A 236 10.45 -6.16 -5.26
CA VAL A 236 9.93 -5.44 -4.09
C VAL A 236 9.18 -4.19 -4.50
N LEU A 237 9.71 -3.41 -5.45
CA LEU A 237 9.04 -2.21 -5.97
C LEU A 237 7.67 -2.55 -6.59
N LEU A 238 7.56 -3.68 -7.30
CA LEU A 238 6.29 -4.15 -7.85
C LEU A 238 5.29 -4.51 -6.74
N SER A 239 5.75 -5.18 -5.69
CA SER A 239 4.91 -5.57 -4.54
C SER A 239 4.43 -4.34 -3.77
N LEU A 240 5.27 -3.32 -3.60
CA LEU A 240 4.92 -2.06 -2.96
C LEU A 240 3.83 -1.29 -3.72
N ARG A 241 3.96 -1.20 -5.05
CA ARG A 241 2.94 -0.53 -5.88
C ARG A 241 1.58 -1.21 -5.79
N LYS A 242 1.55 -2.55 -5.76
CA LYS A 242 0.30 -3.30 -5.57
C LYS A 242 -0.32 -2.99 -4.21
N TYR A 243 0.48 -2.99 -3.15
CA TYR A 243 0.02 -2.68 -1.80
C TYR A 243 -0.52 -1.25 -1.69
N GLU A 244 0.15 -0.27 -2.30
CA GLU A 244 -0.31 1.13 -2.38
C GLU A 244 -1.68 1.26 -3.07
N GLN A 245 -1.90 0.53 -4.16
CA GLN A 245 -3.18 0.52 -4.86
C GLN A 245 -4.31 -0.07 -4.02
N GLU A 246 -4.06 -1.17 -3.31
CA GLU A 246 -5.04 -1.80 -2.42
C GLU A 246 -5.39 -0.89 -1.23
N LEU A 247 -4.38 -0.26 -0.61
CA LEU A 247 -4.62 0.69 0.48
C LEU A 247 -5.43 1.91 0.01
N SER A 248 -5.13 2.41 -1.18
CA SER A 248 -5.84 3.57 -1.75
C SER A 248 -7.34 3.32 -1.89
N LYS A 249 -7.73 2.10 -2.30
CA LYS A 249 -9.15 1.70 -2.40
C LYS A 249 -9.83 1.65 -1.04
N ILE A 250 -9.13 1.17 -0.01
CA ILE A 250 -9.66 1.08 1.36
C ILE A 250 -9.96 2.46 1.95
N MET A 251 -9.17 3.46 1.58
CA MET A 251 -9.26 4.83 2.08
C MET A 251 -10.26 5.71 1.31
N GLU A 252 -11.01 5.14 0.36
CA GLU A 252 -12.07 5.88 -0.34
C GLU A 252 -13.26 6.15 0.60
N VAL A 253 -13.55 7.43 0.82
CA VAL A 253 -14.68 7.85 1.65
C VAL A 253 -15.98 7.61 0.87
N PRO A 254 -16.93 6.80 1.40
CA PRO A 254 -18.18 6.53 0.69
C PRO A 254 -19.00 7.81 0.52
N HIS A 255 -19.42 8.09 -0.71
CA HIS A 255 -20.12 9.33 -1.08
C HIS A 255 -21.58 9.37 -0.61
N ASN A 256 -22.17 8.24 -0.22
CA ASN A 256 -23.61 8.06 -0.01
C ASN A 256 -24.03 7.75 1.43
N LEU A 257 -23.28 8.23 2.42
CA LEU A 257 -23.72 8.18 3.81
C LEU A 257 -25.08 8.87 3.95
N HIS A 258 -26.12 8.10 4.29
CA HIS A 258 -27.49 8.57 4.60
C HIS A 258 -28.30 9.19 3.44
N SER A 259 -27.97 8.91 2.18
CA SER A 259 -28.70 9.42 1.00
C SER A 259 -30.22 9.11 1.04
N SER A 260 -30.60 7.91 1.51
CA SER A 260 -32.01 7.51 1.61
C SER A 260 -32.79 8.30 2.66
N GLU A 261 -32.19 8.59 3.81
CA GLU A 261 -32.84 9.31 4.92
C GLU A 261 -33.07 10.78 4.55
N ILE A 262 -32.08 11.41 3.90
CA ILE A 262 -32.20 12.77 3.35
C ILE A 262 -33.31 12.84 2.29
N ALA A 263 -33.37 11.86 1.38
CA ALA A 263 -34.38 11.83 0.33
C ALA A 263 -35.80 11.70 0.93
N GLN A 264 -35.99 10.85 1.94
CA GLN A 264 -37.27 10.68 2.61
C GLN A 264 -37.72 11.96 3.34
N LEU A 265 -36.82 12.63 4.05
CA LEU A 265 -37.14 13.88 4.75
C LEU A 265 -37.43 15.01 3.78
N SER A 266 -36.63 15.14 2.71
CA SER A 266 -36.85 16.12 1.64
C SER A 266 -38.22 15.96 0.99
N TYR A 267 -38.61 14.71 0.68
CA TYR A 267 -39.91 14.40 0.11
C TYR A 267 -41.07 14.76 1.06
N LYS A 268 -40.96 14.43 2.36
CA LYS A 268 -41.98 14.80 3.36
C LYS A 268 -42.12 16.31 3.51
N ILE A 269 -41.02 17.06 3.46
CA ILE A 269 -41.04 18.53 3.49
C ILE A 269 -41.75 19.07 2.25
N GLN A 270 -41.50 18.50 1.07
CA GLN A 270 -42.14 18.91 -0.17
C GLN A 270 -43.67 18.73 -0.11
N ILE A 271 -44.16 17.55 0.32
CA ILE A 271 -45.61 17.32 0.49
C ILE A 271 -46.23 18.36 1.43
N LEU A 272 -45.57 18.66 2.56
CA LEU A 272 -46.08 19.65 3.51
C LEU A 272 -46.11 21.07 2.92
N ASN A 273 -45.15 21.42 2.07
CA ASN A 273 -45.16 22.70 1.37
C ASN A 273 -46.33 22.77 0.37
N ASP A 274 -46.56 21.71 -0.40
CA ASP A 274 -47.66 21.63 -1.37
C ASP A 274 -49.03 21.76 -0.65
N LEU A 275 -49.19 21.08 0.49
CA LEU A 275 -50.37 21.18 1.34
C LEU A 275 -50.57 22.60 1.90
N LEU A 276 -49.49 23.25 2.35
CA LEU A 276 -49.54 24.61 2.86
C LEU A 276 -49.81 25.66 1.78
N THR A 277 -49.44 25.41 0.53
CA THR A 277 -49.79 26.30 -0.61
C THR A 277 -51.25 26.15 -1.05
N GLY A 278 -51.87 25.00 -0.78
CA GLY A 278 -53.29 24.76 -1.07
C GLY A 278 -54.27 25.22 0.03
N LEU A 279 -53.75 25.65 1.20
CA LEU A 279 -54.49 26.10 2.39
C LEU A 279 -54.40 27.61 2.64
#